data_AF-A0A2R6M383-F1
#
_entry.id   AF-A0A2R6M383-F1
#
_cell.length_a   1.000
_cell.length_b   1.000
_cell.length_c   1.000
_cell.angle_alpha   90.00
_cell.angle_beta   90.00
_cell.angle_gamma   90.00
#
_symmetry.space_group_name_H-M   'P 1'
#
loop_
_entity.id
_entity.type
_entity.pdbx_description
1 polymer ?
#
loop_
_entity_poly.entity_id
_entity_poly.type
_entity_poly.pdbx_seq_one_letter_code
_entity_poly.pdbx_strand_id
1 'polypeptide(L)'
;MPEAHSTFKRGDSGWANRPPAIVQCPSCISLFTHEFANDYIDCPTCQFELPPEEFAELQLEALLCPNCERELDHGIRHPGMLDVPEWASCTDCQYHWEYLHDYENGTH
;
A
#
# COMPACT_ATOMS: atom_id res chain seq x y z
N MET A 1 14.75 2.24 -28.37
CA MET A 1 15.04 1.72 -27.02
C MET A 1 13.84 0.89 -26.64
N PRO A 2 13.96 -0.38 -26.20
CA PRO A 2 12.77 -1.13 -25.84
C PRO A 2 12.30 -0.62 -24.48
N GLU A 3 11.13 0.01 -24.46
CA GLU A 3 10.38 0.32 -23.24
C GLU A 3 10.04 -1.02 -22.58
N ALA A 4 10.57 -1.26 -21.38
CA ALA A 4 10.23 -2.43 -20.60
C ALA A 4 8.78 -2.26 -20.10
N HIS A 5 7.81 -2.58 -20.95
CA HIS A 5 6.44 -2.85 -20.51
C HIS A 5 6.46 -4.16 -19.73
N SER A 6 6.71 -4.06 -18.42
CA SER A 6 6.50 -5.17 -17.49
C SER A 6 5.07 -5.65 -17.65
N THR A 7 4.90 -6.82 -18.26
CA THR A 7 3.60 -7.41 -18.57
C THR A 7 3.02 -8.03 -17.31
N PHE A 8 2.75 -7.22 -16.29
CA PHE A 8 2.02 -7.67 -15.12
C PHE A 8 0.60 -8.03 -15.56
N LYS A 9 0.19 -9.28 -15.35
CA LYS A 9 -1.12 -9.78 -15.82
C LYS A 9 -2.28 -9.29 -14.98
N ARG A 10 -2.00 -8.74 -13.78
CA ARG A 10 -2.96 -8.26 -12.79
C ARG A 10 -2.36 -7.02 -12.13
N GLY A 11 -2.59 -5.87 -12.76
CA GLY A 11 -2.21 -4.56 -12.24
C GLY A 11 -3.41 -3.90 -11.57
N ASP A 12 -3.23 -3.42 -10.35
CA ASP A 12 -4.13 -2.47 -9.69
C ASP A 12 -3.42 -1.13 -9.57
N SER A 13 -4.19 -0.05 -9.47
CA SER A 13 -3.60 1.28 -9.39
C SER A 13 -4.44 2.22 -8.53
N GLY A 14 -3.77 3.19 -7.90
CA GLY A 14 -4.37 4.21 -7.04
C GLY A 14 -4.51 3.77 -5.58
N TRP A 15 -4.57 4.76 -4.69
CA TRP A 15 -4.63 4.54 -3.24
C TRP A 15 -5.82 3.67 -2.81
N ALA A 16 -7.00 3.90 -3.39
CA ALA A 16 -8.21 3.18 -3.04
C ALA A 16 -8.10 1.65 -3.24
N ASN A 17 -7.25 1.22 -4.18
CA ASN A 17 -7.00 -0.19 -4.49
C ASN A 17 -5.69 -0.71 -3.87
N ARG A 18 -5.12 0.03 -2.90
CA ARG A 18 -3.88 -0.36 -2.24
C ARG A 18 -4.04 -1.74 -1.59
N PRO A 19 -3.05 -2.64 -1.75
CA PRO A 19 -3.07 -3.96 -1.13
C PRO A 19 -3.29 -3.89 0.39
N PRO A 20 -3.79 -4.96 1.00
CA PRO A 20 -3.89 -5.06 2.45
C PRO A 20 -2.54 -4.78 3.11
N ALA A 21 -2.53 -3.99 4.17
CA ALA A 21 -1.32 -3.60 4.87
C ALA A 21 -1.28 -4.17 6.27
N ILE A 22 -0.15 -4.74 6.65
CA ILE A 22 0.15 -5.03 8.04
C ILE A 22 0.73 -3.76 8.65
N VAL A 23 0.00 -3.20 9.61
CA VAL A 23 0.40 -1.99 10.33
C VAL A 23 0.53 -2.28 11.81
N GLN A 24 1.41 -1.53 12.47
CA GLN A 24 1.55 -1.53 13.91
C GLN A 24 0.68 -0.44 14.53
N CYS A 25 -0.12 -0.81 15.53
CA CYS A 25 -0.89 0.15 16.30
C CYS A 25 0.04 1.03 17.16
N PRO A 26 -0.06 2.37 17.10
CA PRO A 26 0.80 3.27 17.88
C PRO A 26 0.46 3.25 19.37
N SER A 27 -0.74 2.81 19.74
CA SER A 27 -1.21 2.78 21.14
C SER A 27 -0.82 1.48 21.85
N CYS A 28 -1.01 0.32 21.23
CA CYS A 28 -0.76 -0.98 21.86
C CYS A 28 0.37 -1.81 21.22
N ILE A 29 0.98 -1.33 20.13
CA ILE A 29 2.11 -1.98 19.43
C ILE A 29 1.69 -3.32 18.75
N SER A 30 0.43 -3.74 18.85
CA SER A 30 -0.08 -4.91 18.13
C SER A 30 -0.05 -4.69 16.62
N LEU A 31 0.34 -5.73 15.89
CA LEU A 31 0.23 -5.79 14.44
C LEU A 31 -1.16 -6.25 14.04
N PHE A 32 -1.74 -5.60 13.04
CA PHE A 32 -3.02 -6.01 12.46
C PHE A 32 -3.08 -5.66 10.97
N THR A 33 -3.99 -6.32 10.26
CA THR A 33 -4.18 -6.12 8.82
C THR A 33 -5.24 -5.06 8.59
N HIS A 34 -4.85 -3.95 7.96
CA HIS A 34 -5.75 -2.96 7.39
C HIS A 34 -6.08 -3.38 5.95
N GLU A 35 -7.26 -3.97 5.75
CA GLU A 35 -7.65 -4.63 4.50
C GLU A 35 -7.90 -3.64 3.35
N PHE A 36 -8.65 -2.56 3.60
CA PHE A 36 -9.03 -1.60 2.57
C PHE A 36 -8.47 -0.21 2.87
N ALA A 37 -7.90 0.45 1.86
CA ALA A 37 -7.21 1.73 2.05
C ALA A 37 -8.09 2.89 2.54
N ASN A 38 -9.39 2.85 2.22
CA ASN A 38 -10.35 3.89 2.58
C ASN A 38 -11.14 3.58 3.85
N ASP A 39 -10.86 2.45 4.51
CA ASP A 39 -11.54 2.07 5.74
C ASP A 39 -10.90 2.79 6.94
N TYR A 40 -11.60 2.76 8.07
CA TYR A 40 -11.03 3.27 9.30
C TYR A 40 -9.96 2.29 9.79
N ILE A 41 -8.88 2.85 10.32
CA ILE A 41 -7.82 2.04 10.89
C ILE A 41 -8.19 1.74 12.34
N ASP A 42 -9.02 0.73 12.52
CA ASP A 42 -9.42 0.20 13.84
C ASP A 42 -8.47 -0.90 14.30
N CYS A 43 -7.81 -0.69 15.43
CA CYS A 43 -6.99 -1.72 16.04
C CYS A 43 -7.90 -2.70 16.82
N PRO A 44 -7.98 -3.99 16.42
CA PRO A 44 -8.86 -4.96 17.06
C PRO A 44 -8.43 -5.34 18.49
N THR A 45 -7.23 -4.94 18.91
CA THR A 45 -6.70 -5.24 20.26
C THR A 45 -7.11 -4.17 21.28
N CYS A 46 -6.93 -2.89 20.96
CA CYS A 46 -7.16 -1.79 21.90
C CYS A 46 -8.29 -0.83 21.49
N GLN A 47 -8.94 -1.07 20.34
CA GLN A 47 -9.99 -0.21 19.76
C GLN A 47 -9.50 1.22 19.51
N PHE A 48 -8.21 1.37 19.23
CA PHE A 48 -7.65 2.64 18.78
C PHE A 48 -8.02 2.84 17.31
N GLU A 49 -8.64 3.96 17.00
CA GLU A 49 -9.15 4.29 15.67
C GLU A 49 -8.40 5.50 15.10
N LEU A 50 -8.01 5.40 13.83
CA LEU A 50 -7.56 6.52 13.03
C LEU A 50 -8.37 6.61 11.74
N PRO A 51 -8.58 7.82 11.21
CA PRO A 51 -9.14 7.97 9.87
C PRO A 51 -8.12 7.47 8.82
N PRO A 52 -8.57 7.03 7.62
CA PRO A 52 -7.71 6.51 6.56
C PRO A 52 -6.63 7.50 6.07
N GLU A 53 -6.86 8.81 6.22
CA GLU A 53 -5.91 9.86 5.85
C GLU A 53 -4.63 9.83 6.71
N GLU A 54 -4.72 9.37 7.95
CA GLU A 54 -3.60 9.28 8.89
C GLU A 54 -2.82 7.97 8.74
N PHE A 55 -3.05 7.20 7.67
CA PHE A 55 -2.32 5.96 7.41
C PHE A 55 -0.79 6.18 7.38
N ALA A 56 -0.35 7.33 6.88
CA ALA A 56 1.07 7.71 6.82
C ALA A 56 1.71 7.85 8.21
N GLU A 57 0.93 8.06 9.26
CA GLU A 57 1.44 8.13 10.64
C GLU A 57 1.69 6.75 11.24
N LEU A 58 1.19 5.69 10.59
CA LEU A 58 1.35 4.32 11.06
C LEU A 58 2.65 3.71 10.57
N GLN A 59 3.26 2.91 11.44
CA GLN A 59 4.35 2.05 11.05
C GLN A 59 3.80 0.90 10.19
N LEU A 60 4.05 0.99 8.89
CA LEU A 60 3.85 -0.10 7.95
C LEU A 60 4.94 -1.14 8.13
N GLU A 61 4.54 -2.40 8.36
CA GLU A 61 5.45 -3.54 8.43
C GLU A 61 5.55 -4.25 7.08
N ALA A 62 4.41 -4.46 6.41
CA ALA A 62 4.34 -5.19 5.15
C ALA A 62 3.07 -4.86 4.37
N LEU A 63 3.13 -5.03 3.05
CA LEU A 63 1.95 -5.13 2.19
C LEU A 63 1.73 -6.60 1.81
N LEU A 64 0.48 -7.05 1.79
CA LEU A 64 0.10 -8.40 1.43
C LEU A 64 -0.55 -8.45 0.06
N CYS A 65 -0.29 -9.51 -0.69
CA CYS A 65 -0.92 -9.73 -1.97
C CYS A 65 -2.40 -10.08 -1.78
N PRO A 66 -3.36 -9.34 -2.37
CA PRO A 66 -4.78 -9.68 -2.24
C PRO A 66 -5.16 -11.01 -2.90
N ASN A 67 -4.30 -11.56 -3.77
CA ASN A 67 -4.55 -12.80 -4.50
C ASN A 67 -3.98 -14.06 -3.84
N CYS A 68 -2.85 -13.94 -3.15
CA CYS A 68 -2.11 -15.09 -2.62
C CYS A 68 -1.60 -14.89 -1.20
N GLU A 69 -1.98 -13.78 -0.57
CA GLU A 69 -1.74 -13.44 0.84
C GLU A 69 -0.26 -13.42 1.26
N ARG A 70 0.64 -13.42 0.28
CA ARG A 70 2.08 -13.30 0.50
C ARG A 70 2.51 -11.84 0.58
N GLU A 71 3.58 -11.61 1.34
CA GLU A 71 4.25 -10.32 1.41
C GLU A 71 4.68 -9.86 0.01
N LEU A 72 4.37 -8.59 -0.26
CA LEU A 72 4.72 -7.88 -1.48
C LEU A 72 6.05 -7.16 -1.26
N ASP A 73 6.90 -7.23 -2.27
CA ASP A 73 8.03 -6.32 -2.40
C ASP A 73 7.47 -4.93 -2.68
N HIS A 74 7.80 -3.96 -1.84
CA HIS A 74 7.21 -2.62 -1.91
C HIS A 74 8.25 -1.55 -1.64
N GLY A 75 7.96 -0.32 -2.07
CA GLY A 75 8.88 0.79 -1.85
C GLY A 75 8.30 2.15 -2.17
N ILE A 76 9.12 3.16 -1.89
CA ILE A 76 8.83 4.58 -2.10
C ILE A 76 9.75 5.04 -3.24
N ARG A 77 9.15 5.54 -4.34
CA ARG A 77 9.87 6.15 -5.48
C ARG A 77 10.36 7.55 -5.13
N HIS A 78 9.60 8.31 -4.35
CA HIS A 78 9.87 9.69 -3.97
C HIS A 78 10.03 9.85 -2.44
N PRO A 79 11.13 9.33 -1.88
CA PRO A 79 11.40 9.46 -0.44
C PRO A 79 11.48 10.94 -0.03
N GLY A 80 10.66 11.35 0.94
CA GLY A 80 10.57 12.72 1.45
C GLY A 80 9.42 13.57 0.88
N MET A 81 8.69 13.05 -0.12
CA MET A 81 7.41 13.62 -0.57
C MET A 81 6.21 12.81 -0.05
N LEU A 82 6.40 11.51 0.13
CA LEU A 82 5.41 10.59 0.67
C LEU A 82 6.06 9.70 1.71
N ASP A 83 5.33 9.45 2.79
CA ASP A 83 5.68 8.50 3.87
C ASP A 83 4.95 7.15 3.70
N VAL A 84 4.32 6.94 2.53
CA VAL A 84 3.59 5.73 2.18
C VAL A 84 4.21 5.04 0.96
N PRO A 85 4.11 3.70 0.85
CA PRO A 85 4.60 2.97 -0.31
C PRO A 85 3.89 3.44 -1.59
N GLU A 86 4.66 3.62 -2.65
CA GLU A 86 4.18 4.05 -3.97
C GLU A 86 4.02 2.90 -4.95
N TRP A 87 4.60 1.74 -4.65
CA TRP A 87 4.44 0.54 -5.46
C TRP A 87 4.56 -0.70 -4.60
N ALA A 88 3.93 -1.77 -5.05
CA ALA A 88 4.01 -3.09 -4.44
C ALA A 88 3.90 -4.19 -5.50
N SER A 89 4.74 -5.22 -5.43
CA SER A 89 4.84 -6.26 -6.44
C SER A 89 4.88 -7.65 -5.79
N CYS A 90 4.07 -8.56 -6.29
CA CYS A 90 4.15 -9.97 -5.94
C CYS A 90 4.97 -10.70 -7.00
N THR A 91 6.12 -11.23 -6.61
CA THR A 91 7.00 -12.02 -7.49
C THR A 91 6.41 -13.38 -7.85
N ASP A 92 5.45 -13.89 -7.07
CA ASP A 92 4.88 -15.21 -7.29
C ASP A 92 3.67 -15.22 -8.23
N CYS A 93 2.68 -14.36 -7.97
CA CYS A 93 1.47 -14.28 -8.81
C CYS A 93 1.54 -13.19 -9.89
N GLN A 94 2.66 -12.46 -10.00
CA GLN A 94 2.87 -11.35 -10.94
C GLN A 94 1.82 -10.23 -10.78
N TYR A 95 1.33 -10.06 -9.55
CA TYR A 95 0.49 -8.92 -9.17
C TYR A 95 1.37 -7.68 -9.02
N HIS A 96 0.88 -6.53 -9.47
CA HIS A 96 1.55 -5.25 -9.28
C HIS A 96 0.51 -4.19 -8.90
N TRP A 97 0.86 -3.38 -7.91
CA TRP A 97 0.10 -2.21 -7.52
C TRP A 97 0.99 -0.98 -7.61
N GLU A 98 0.42 0.12 -8.11
CA GLU A 98 1.09 1.41 -8.20
C GLU A 98 0.21 2.51 -7.64
N TYR A 99 0.80 3.41 -6.88
CA TYR A 99 0.16 4.63 -6.45
C TYR A 99 0.08 5.60 -7.63
N LEU A 100 -1.14 6.02 -7.97
CA LEU A 100 -1.36 7.03 -8.99
C LEU A 100 -1.28 8.41 -8.35
N HIS A 101 -0.27 9.18 -8.74
CA HIS A 101 -0.17 10.56 -8.32
C HIS A 101 -0.99 11.44 -9.28
N ASP A 102 -1.85 12.29 -8.72
CA ASP A 102 -2.69 13.20 -9.51
C ASP A 102 -1.87 14.15 -10.41
N TYR A 103 -0.63 14.47 -10.03
CA TYR A 103 0.25 15.36 -10.80
C TYR A 103 0.89 14.72 -12.04
N GLU A 104 0.78 13.41 -12.24
CA GLU A 104 1.28 12.76 -13.48
C GLU A 104 0.34 12.97 -14.68
N ASN A 105 -0.83 13.61 -14.47
CA ASN A 105 -1.68 14.15 -15.54
C ASN A 105 -1.31 15.60 -15.92
N GLY A 106 -0.10 16.03 -15.63
CA GLY A 106 0.47 17.30 -16.10
C GLY A 106 0.78 17.28 -17.60
N THR A 107 -0.24 17.20 -18.45
CA THR A 107 -0.09 17.64 -19.84
C THR A 107 -0.01 19.16 -19.82
N HIS A 108 1.19 19.70 -20.04
CA HIS A 108 1.44 21.12 -20.29
C HIS A 108 0.67 21.63 -21.52
#